data_AF-A0A8H6ABB5-F1
#
_entry.id   AF-A0A8H6ABB5-F1
#
_cell.length_a   1.000
_cell.length_b   1.000
_cell.length_c   1.000
_cell.angle_alpha   90.00
_cell.angle_beta   90.00
_cell.angle_gamma   90.00
#
_symmetry.space_group_name_H-M   'P 1'
#
loop_
_entity.id
_entity.type
_entity.pdbx_description
1 polymer ?
#
loop_
_entity_poly.entity_id
_entity_poly.type
_entity_poly.pdbx_seq_one_letter_code
_entity_poly.pdbx_strand_id
1 'polypeptide(L)'
;MMDNSSGEGQWPTPPPTSHKCLNGEVPRSNKGFGFGSISILNSPMTRYTKFTLPGTEESFVTVLNPQTFPSYKDIHENQTINEGAVLVTAVNVTQVDLSAIGGPKDGWVQDGLFYEIDIKTNETLFRWITVEYLPETPLLGKGTSKTSPYEYPHLDAVAKYGDSYLIFFRFLCSIFLMHQHGNVTWHLHCQKGTDSTLSPGTTFCYQHNPQIQSHAEERMTLHLHNNENAEITSQTTKTTGMTLGPCGARLRRVLG
;
A
#
# COMPACT_ATOMS: atom_id res chain seq x y z
N MET A 1 54.11 7.08 6.73
CA MET A 1 53.20 6.59 5.66
C MET A 1 52.06 5.89 6.37
N MET A 2 50.87 6.48 6.33
CA MET A 2 49.65 5.93 6.92
C MET A 2 49.08 4.91 5.93
N ASP A 3 48.90 3.68 6.39
CA ASP A 3 48.13 2.64 5.70
C ASP A 3 46.69 2.73 6.20
N ASN A 4 45.75 2.82 5.26
CA ASN A 4 44.33 3.09 5.49
C ASN A 4 43.54 1.89 4.98
N SER A 5 43.44 0.84 5.81
CA SER A 5 42.54 -0.29 5.57
C SER A 5 41.21 -0.04 6.29
N SER A 6 40.25 0.60 5.61
CA SER A 6 38.86 0.66 6.07
C SER A 6 38.18 -0.68 5.77
N GLY A 7 37.92 -1.46 6.81
CA GLY A 7 37.15 -2.69 6.73
C GLY A 7 35.70 -2.41 6.33
N GLU A 8 35.26 -3.03 5.24
CA GLU A 8 33.84 -3.13 4.90
C GLU A 8 33.16 -4.04 5.93
N GLY A 9 32.36 -3.44 6.81
CA GLY A 9 31.51 -4.17 7.73
C GLY A 9 30.38 -4.87 6.97
N GLN A 10 30.47 -6.18 6.82
CA GLN A 10 29.41 -7.03 6.31
C GLN A 10 28.32 -7.16 7.39
N TRP A 11 27.19 -6.49 7.20
CA TRP A 11 26.04 -6.61 8.10
C TRP A 11 25.39 -8.00 7.94
N PRO A 12 25.03 -8.68 9.03
CA PRO A 12 24.41 -10.00 8.95
C PRO A 12 23.04 -9.87 8.29
N THR A 13 22.81 -10.64 7.22
CA THR A 13 21.48 -10.92 6.71
C THR A 13 20.70 -11.67 7.79
N PRO A 14 19.53 -11.20 8.26
CA PRO A 14 18.72 -11.98 9.19
C PRO A 14 18.30 -13.30 8.52
N PRO A 15 18.26 -14.42 9.27
CA PRO A 15 17.84 -15.70 8.72
C PRO A 15 16.35 -15.64 8.32
N PRO A 16 15.91 -16.43 7.32
CA PRO A 16 14.52 -16.47 6.91
C PRO A 16 13.69 -17.16 8.01
N THR A 17 13.00 -16.40 8.86
CA THR A 17 11.94 -16.93 9.71
C THR A 17 10.66 -17.01 8.90
N SER A 18 10.28 -18.22 8.46
CA SER A 18 9.09 -18.46 7.65
C SER A 18 7.81 -18.34 8.47
N HIS A 19 7.35 -17.12 8.73
CA HIS A 19 6.01 -16.85 9.23
C HIS A 19 5.09 -16.66 8.02
N LYS A 20 4.10 -17.54 7.85
CA LYS A 20 3.14 -17.46 6.75
C LYS A 20 1.84 -16.88 7.29
N CYS A 21 1.54 -15.62 6.95
CA CYS A 21 0.23 -15.03 7.20
C CYS A 21 -0.80 -15.69 6.27
N LEU A 22 -1.85 -16.27 6.84
CA LEU A 22 -2.99 -16.77 6.06
C LEU A 22 -4.17 -15.80 6.21
N ASN A 23 -4.74 -15.39 5.08
CA ASN A 23 -6.00 -14.67 5.05
C ASN A 23 -7.14 -15.64 5.35
N GLY A 24 -7.96 -15.35 6.38
CA GLY A 24 -9.19 -16.10 6.65
C GLY A 24 -10.21 -15.96 5.52
N GLU A 25 -11.19 -16.87 5.46
CA GLU A 25 -12.24 -16.87 4.43
C GLU A 25 -13.03 -15.55 4.43
N VAL A 26 -12.97 -14.83 3.31
CA VAL A 26 -13.66 -13.54 3.10
C VAL A 26 -14.84 -13.77 2.15
N PRO A 27 -16.07 -13.33 2.49
CA PRO A 27 -17.14 -13.19 1.51
C PRO A 27 -16.71 -12.15 0.47
N ARG A 28 -16.35 -12.59 -0.74
CA ARG A 28 -15.96 -11.67 -1.81
C ARG A 28 -17.14 -10.78 -2.18
N SER A 29 -17.00 -9.47 -2.00
CA SER A 29 -17.84 -8.51 -2.71
C SER A 29 -17.20 -8.25 -4.08
N ASN A 30 -17.99 -8.20 -5.14
CA ASN A 30 -17.51 -7.94 -6.52
C ASN A 30 -16.93 -6.51 -6.72
N LYS A 31 -16.77 -5.72 -5.65
CA LYS A 31 -16.34 -4.31 -5.70
C LYS A 31 -15.02 -4.03 -4.95
N GLY A 32 -14.14 -5.03 -4.80
CA GLY A 32 -12.80 -4.79 -4.23
C GLY A 32 -12.74 -4.59 -2.71
N PHE A 33 -13.80 -4.97 -1.97
CA PHE A 33 -13.78 -4.94 -0.50
C PHE A 33 -13.37 -6.28 0.08
N GLY A 34 -12.36 -6.27 0.96
CA GLY A 34 -12.05 -7.35 1.88
C GLY A 34 -12.58 -7.09 3.30
N PHE A 35 -13.16 -8.12 3.93
CA PHE A 35 -13.49 -8.12 5.36
C PHE A 35 -13.01 -9.42 5.99
N GLY A 36 -11.96 -9.36 6.81
CA GLY A 36 -11.36 -10.59 7.35
C GLY A 36 -10.41 -10.37 8.52
N SER A 37 -9.87 -11.47 9.03
CA SER A 37 -8.85 -11.48 10.10
C SER A 37 -7.55 -12.11 9.60
N ILE A 38 -6.42 -11.76 10.23
CA ILE A 38 -5.13 -12.42 9.99
C ILE A 38 -4.91 -13.45 11.07
N SER A 39 -4.38 -14.61 10.68
CA SER A 39 -3.75 -15.53 11.62
C SER A 39 -2.27 -15.68 11.29
N ILE A 40 -1.41 -15.38 12.26
CA ILE A 40 0.03 -15.64 12.16
C ILE A 40 0.30 -17.01 12.75
N LEU A 41 0.88 -17.91 11.95
CA LEU A 41 1.17 -19.29 12.35
C LEU A 41 2.68 -19.49 12.54
N ASN A 42 3.07 -20.02 13.70
CA ASN A 42 4.44 -20.50 13.93
C ASN A 42 4.56 -21.95 13.49
N SER A 43 5.63 -22.35 12.81
CA SER A 43 5.92 -23.77 12.52
C SER A 43 6.10 -24.55 13.83
N PRO A 44 5.38 -25.68 14.08
CA PRO A 44 4.61 -26.52 13.15
C PRO A 44 3.09 -26.28 13.15
N MET A 45 2.64 -25.03 13.00
CA MET A 45 1.24 -24.56 13.06
C MET A 45 0.55 -24.74 14.42
N THR A 46 1.30 -24.85 15.51
CA THR A 46 0.77 -25.17 16.86
C THR A 46 0.36 -23.96 17.68
N ARG A 47 0.76 -22.75 17.29
CA ARG A 47 0.29 -21.50 17.89
C ARG A 47 -0.10 -20.53 16.79
N TYR A 48 -1.28 -19.94 16.93
CA TYR A 48 -1.71 -18.83 16.10
C TYR A 48 -2.08 -17.61 16.95
N THR A 49 -1.65 -16.45 16.51
CA THR A 49 -2.18 -15.18 16.99
C THR A 49 -3.20 -14.71 15.96
N LYS A 50 -4.45 -14.55 16.40
CA LYS A 50 -5.51 -13.97 15.56
C LYS A 50 -5.55 -12.47 15.81
N PHE A 51 -5.38 -11.72 14.73
CA PHE A 51 -5.39 -10.26 14.72
C PHE A 51 -6.63 -9.75 13.97
N THR A 52 -7.24 -8.67 14.48
CA THR A 52 -8.43 -8.03 13.89
C THR A 52 -8.30 -6.51 13.91
N LEU A 53 -8.88 -5.86 12.91
CA LEU A 53 -9.09 -4.42 12.90
C LEU A 53 -10.56 -4.13 13.23
N PRO A 54 -10.92 -4.01 14.53
CA PRO A 54 -12.31 -3.82 14.93
C PRO A 54 -12.80 -2.43 14.52
N GLY A 55 -14.03 -2.34 14.04
CA GLY A 55 -14.67 -1.04 13.70
C GLY A 55 -15.23 -0.30 14.91
N THR A 56 -14.61 -0.47 16.08
CA THR A 56 -15.04 0.17 17.33
C THR A 56 -14.42 1.55 17.53
N GLU A 57 -13.17 1.73 17.10
CA GLU A 57 -12.49 3.04 17.13
C GLU A 57 -12.75 3.86 15.86
N GLU A 58 -13.03 3.16 14.78
CA GLU A 58 -13.29 3.73 13.47
C GLU A 58 -14.74 3.47 13.10
N SER A 59 -15.48 4.53 12.76
CA SER A 59 -16.84 4.41 12.23
C SER A 59 -16.81 3.92 10.78
N PHE A 60 -16.28 2.71 10.54
CA PHE A 60 -16.16 2.14 9.21
C PHE A 60 -17.52 2.05 8.54
N VAL A 61 -17.63 2.71 7.40
CA VAL A 61 -18.76 2.69 6.51
C VAL A 61 -18.37 1.88 5.27
N THR A 62 -19.19 0.90 4.93
CA THR A 62 -19.00 0.08 3.72
C THR A 62 -20.17 0.28 2.77
N VAL A 63 -19.98 -0.16 1.52
CA VAL A 63 -21.09 -0.24 0.55
C VAL A 63 -22.18 -1.23 0.96
N LEU A 64 -21.92 -2.07 1.97
CA LEU A 64 -22.85 -3.06 2.53
C LEU A 64 -23.59 -2.57 3.79
N ASN A 65 -23.41 -1.31 4.17
CA ASN A 65 -24.11 -0.70 5.32
C ASN A 65 -25.64 -0.97 5.25
N PRO A 66 -26.29 -1.41 6.36
CA PRO A 66 -25.80 -1.40 7.74
C PRO A 66 -25.08 -2.66 8.22
N GLN A 67 -24.68 -3.57 7.31
CA GLN A 67 -23.92 -4.75 7.70
C GLN A 67 -22.60 -4.36 8.39
N THR A 68 -22.32 -5.01 9.52
CA THR A 68 -21.08 -4.85 10.27
C THR A 68 -20.24 -6.12 10.20
N PHE A 69 -18.93 -5.97 10.38
CA PHE A 69 -17.98 -7.06 10.30
C PHE A 69 -17.13 -7.11 11.58
N PRO A 70 -16.75 -8.31 12.05
CA PRO A 70 -15.84 -8.42 13.20
C PRO A 70 -14.47 -7.77 12.98
N SER A 71 -14.07 -7.62 11.71
CA SER A 71 -12.82 -6.98 11.30
C SER A 71 -12.99 -6.34 9.93
N TYR A 72 -12.53 -5.10 9.80
CA TYR A 72 -12.60 -4.29 8.56
C TYR A 72 -11.30 -4.30 7.77
N LYS A 73 -10.41 -5.22 8.12
CA LYS A 73 -9.17 -5.45 7.39
C LYS A 73 -9.47 -5.94 5.98
N ASP A 74 -8.82 -5.29 5.03
CA ASP A 74 -8.88 -5.62 3.62
C ASP A 74 -7.97 -6.82 3.26
N ILE A 75 -8.09 -7.32 2.03
CA ILE A 75 -7.40 -8.54 1.56
C ILE A 75 -5.97 -8.30 1.08
N HIS A 76 -5.62 -7.06 0.73
CA HIS A 76 -4.45 -6.79 -0.09
C HIS A 76 -3.11 -6.88 0.67
N GLU A 77 -2.96 -6.20 1.81
CA GLU A 77 -1.66 -6.15 2.53
C GLU A 77 -1.72 -6.73 3.95
N ASN A 78 -0.68 -7.52 4.31
CA ASN A 78 -0.55 -8.23 5.59
C ASN A 78 0.92 -8.43 6.03
N GLN A 79 1.85 -7.57 5.59
CA GLN A 79 3.29 -7.72 5.83
C GLN A 79 3.66 -7.51 7.30
N THR A 80 4.44 -8.44 7.88
CA THR A 80 5.03 -8.27 9.21
C THR A 80 6.28 -7.40 9.16
N ILE A 81 6.45 -6.54 10.16
CA ILE A 81 7.61 -5.68 10.37
C ILE A 81 8.37 -6.18 11.60
N ASN A 82 9.61 -6.64 11.40
CA ASN A 82 10.54 -7.04 12.47
C ASN A 82 9.93 -7.96 13.54
N GLU A 83 8.95 -8.80 13.16
CA GLU A 83 8.18 -9.70 14.04
C GLU A 83 7.35 -9.03 15.16
N GLY A 84 7.39 -7.70 15.28
CA GLY A 84 6.69 -6.94 16.32
C GLY A 84 5.38 -6.30 15.87
N ALA A 85 5.31 -5.86 14.61
CA ALA A 85 4.14 -5.17 14.06
C ALA A 85 3.70 -5.78 12.73
N VAL A 86 2.49 -5.44 12.29
CA VAL A 86 1.94 -5.82 11.00
C VAL A 86 1.38 -4.59 10.28
N LEU A 87 1.63 -4.51 8.97
CA LEU A 87 0.96 -3.59 8.08
C LEU A 87 -0.30 -4.23 7.54
N VAL A 88 -1.41 -3.51 7.62
CA VAL A 88 -2.68 -3.93 7.05
C VAL A 88 -3.35 -2.80 6.30
N THR A 89 -4.01 -3.13 5.20
CA THR A 89 -4.91 -2.20 4.52
C THR A 89 -6.34 -2.33 5.04
N ALA A 90 -7.10 -1.25 4.90
CA ALA A 90 -8.54 -1.24 5.07
C ALA A 90 -9.17 -0.30 4.06
N VAL A 91 -10.49 -0.40 3.93
CA VAL A 91 -11.26 0.41 3.00
C VAL A 91 -12.44 1.03 3.73
N ASN A 92 -12.63 2.34 3.55
CA ASN A 92 -13.77 3.07 4.09
C ASN A 92 -14.52 3.79 2.96
N VAL A 93 -15.84 3.90 3.07
CA VAL A 93 -16.65 4.74 2.20
C VAL A 93 -16.78 6.12 2.85
N THR A 94 -16.01 7.06 2.34
CA THR A 94 -15.87 8.42 2.91
C THR A 94 -16.57 9.43 2.02
N GLN A 95 -17.31 10.36 2.64
CA GLN A 95 -17.89 11.50 1.92
C GLN A 95 -16.86 12.62 1.82
N VAL A 96 -16.70 13.20 0.63
CA VAL A 96 -15.67 14.22 0.34
C VAL A 96 -16.13 15.15 -0.78
N ASP A 97 -15.64 16.39 -0.77
CA ASP A 97 -15.86 17.34 -1.86
C ASP A 97 -15.02 16.95 -3.09
N LEU A 98 -15.69 16.50 -4.15
CA LEU A 98 -15.06 16.11 -5.41
C LEU A 98 -15.11 17.21 -6.48
N SER A 99 -15.56 18.42 -6.13
CA SER A 99 -15.68 19.54 -7.08
C SER A 99 -14.35 19.89 -7.75
N ALA A 100 -13.23 19.76 -7.02
CA ALA A 100 -11.88 20.00 -7.54
C ALA A 100 -11.52 19.10 -8.74
N ILE A 101 -12.16 17.95 -8.87
CA ILE A 101 -11.91 16.95 -9.93
C ILE A 101 -13.14 16.78 -10.84
N GLY A 102 -14.05 17.76 -10.84
CA GLY A 102 -15.25 17.79 -11.68
C GLY A 102 -16.39 16.90 -11.18
N GLY A 103 -16.36 16.48 -9.92
CA GLY A 103 -17.39 15.68 -9.28
C GLY A 103 -18.40 16.46 -8.44
N PRO A 104 -19.31 15.75 -7.73
CA PRO A 104 -20.25 16.36 -6.79
C PRO A 104 -19.53 16.96 -5.57
N LYS A 105 -20.09 18.05 -5.03
CA LYS A 105 -19.64 18.65 -3.76
C LYS A 105 -19.81 17.71 -2.56
N ASP A 106 -20.83 16.86 -2.61
CA ASP A 106 -21.13 15.85 -1.58
C ASP A 106 -20.85 14.44 -2.13
N GLY A 107 -19.66 14.27 -2.72
CA GLY A 107 -19.24 13.04 -3.38
C GLY A 107 -18.84 11.94 -2.40
N TRP A 108 -18.69 10.73 -2.92
CA TRP A 108 -18.32 9.54 -2.14
C TRP A 108 -17.10 8.88 -2.76
N VAL A 109 -16.11 8.54 -1.94
CA VAL A 109 -14.91 7.80 -2.35
C VAL A 109 -14.79 6.50 -1.57
N GLN A 110 -14.14 5.52 -2.21
CA GLN A 110 -13.64 4.35 -1.54
C GLN A 110 -12.22 4.68 -1.09
N ASP A 111 -12.13 5.22 0.12
CA ASP A 111 -10.91 5.67 0.76
C ASP A 111 -10.07 4.44 1.12
N GLY A 112 -8.79 4.49 0.73
CA GLY A 112 -7.80 3.52 1.15
C GLY A 112 -7.20 3.95 2.48
N LEU A 113 -7.06 3.00 3.39
CA LEU A 113 -6.41 3.19 4.67
C LEU A 113 -5.31 2.14 4.82
N PHE A 114 -4.27 2.47 5.58
CA PHE A 114 -3.41 1.45 6.14
C PHE A 114 -3.05 1.76 7.58
N TYR A 115 -2.72 0.68 8.30
CA TYR A 115 -2.40 0.70 9.71
C TYR A 115 -1.10 -0.07 9.93
N GLU A 116 -0.26 0.44 10.83
CA GLU A 116 0.80 -0.32 11.48
C GLU A 116 0.31 -0.69 12.88
N ILE A 117 0.26 -1.97 13.19
CA ILE A 117 -0.37 -2.47 14.42
C ILE A 117 0.58 -3.39 15.16
N ASP A 118 0.73 -3.18 16.47
CA ASP A 118 1.51 -4.06 17.33
C ASP A 118 0.81 -5.43 17.42
N ILE A 119 1.55 -6.50 17.12
CA ILE A 119 0.99 -7.86 17.05
C ILE A 119 0.61 -8.38 18.45
N LYS A 120 1.30 -7.94 19.51
CA LYS A 120 1.08 -8.45 20.88
C LYS A 120 -0.06 -7.72 21.57
N THR A 121 -0.14 -6.40 21.41
CA THR A 121 -1.15 -5.57 22.09
C THR A 121 -2.38 -5.31 21.23
N ASN A 122 -2.30 -5.51 19.91
CA ASN A 122 -3.34 -5.14 18.94
C ASN A 122 -3.59 -3.61 18.92
N GLU A 123 -2.62 -2.81 19.38
CA GLU A 123 -2.69 -1.35 19.39
C GLU A 123 -2.23 -0.76 18.05
N THR A 124 -2.94 0.26 17.57
CA THR A 124 -2.55 1.01 16.37
C THR A 124 -1.34 1.88 16.69
N LEU A 125 -0.21 1.60 16.04
CA LEU A 125 1.03 2.39 16.14
C LEU A 125 1.04 3.55 15.15
N PHE A 126 0.49 3.33 13.95
CA PHE A 126 0.39 4.33 12.92
C PHE A 126 -0.84 4.10 12.05
N ARG A 127 -1.41 5.17 11.52
CA ARG A 127 -2.55 5.16 10.61
C ARG A 127 -2.38 6.23 9.56
N TRP A 128 -2.77 5.91 8.33
CA TRP A 128 -2.86 6.87 7.25
C TRP A 128 -4.07 6.62 6.35
N ILE A 129 -4.59 7.69 5.75
CA ILE A 129 -5.78 7.70 4.89
C ILE A 129 -5.52 8.41 3.58
N THR A 130 -6.09 7.91 2.50
CA THR A 130 -5.84 8.44 1.16
C THR A 130 -6.62 9.69 0.85
N VAL A 131 -7.80 9.92 1.44
CA VAL A 131 -8.74 11.01 1.08
C VAL A 131 -8.14 12.42 1.13
N GLU A 132 -7.03 12.61 1.85
CA GLU A 132 -6.25 13.86 1.85
C GLU A 132 -5.47 14.09 0.53
N TYR A 133 -5.43 13.09 -0.37
CA TYR A 133 -4.66 13.03 -1.61
C TYR A 133 -5.53 12.63 -2.80
N LEU A 134 -6.52 13.46 -3.13
CA LEU A 134 -7.34 13.26 -4.34
C LEU A 134 -6.49 13.41 -5.61
N PRO A 135 -6.68 12.56 -6.63
CA PRO A 135 -5.95 12.66 -7.88
C PRO A 135 -6.47 13.83 -8.71
N GLU A 136 -5.62 14.50 -9.47
CA GLU A 136 -6.04 15.61 -10.34
C GLU A 136 -6.87 15.15 -11.58
N THR A 137 -7.03 13.83 -11.77
CA THR A 137 -7.75 13.28 -12.91
C THR A 137 -9.28 13.51 -12.79
N PRO A 138 -9.95 13.98 -13.86
CA PRO A 138 -11.39 14.18 -13.84
C PRO A 138 -12.20 12.92 -13.49
N LEU A 139 -13.24 13.08 -12.67
CA LEU A 139 -14.01 11.99 -12.06
C LEU A 139 -14.90 11.19 -13.04
N LEU A 140 -15.11 11.68 -14.26
CA LEU A 140 -15.94 11.04 -15.32
C LEU A 140 -17.28 10.44 -14.82
N GLY A 141 -17.96 11.10 -13.89
CA GLY A 141 -19.27 10.71 -13.37
C GLY A 141 -19.28 9.62 -12.27
N LYS A 142 -18.13 9.24 -11.72
CA LYS A 142 -18.03 8.31 -10.57
C LYS A 142 -18.32 9.04 -9.24
N GLY A 143 -18.42 8.30 -8.12
CA GLY A 143 -18.51 8.87 -6.77
C GLY A 143 -19.80 9.63 -6.45
N THR A 144 -20.89 9.33 -7.15
CA THR A 144 -22.18 10.04 -7.02
C THR A 144 -23.05 9.53 -5.88
N SER A 145 -22.74 8.36 -5.31
CA SER A 145 -23.50 7.80 -4.19
C SER A 145 -22.65 6.90 -3.30
N LYS A 146 -23.11 6.72 -2.06
CA LYS A 146 -22.49 5.83 -1.07
C LYS A 146 -22.36 4.37 -1.54
N THR A 147 -23.27 3.88 -2.39
CA THR A 147 -23.25 2.50 -2.92
C THR A 147 -22.43 2.38 -4.22
N SER A 148 -22.02 3.51 -4.79
CA SER A 148 -21.16 3.61 -5.97
C SER A 148 -20.08 4.67 -5.77
N PRO A 149 -19.22 4.52 -4.74
CA PRO A 149 -18.17 5.48 -4.46
C PRO A 149 -17.09 5.45 -5.56
N TYR A 150 -16.33 6.53 -5.67
CA TYR A 150 -15.16 6.58 -6.53
C TYR A 150 -13.99 5.86 -5.86
N GLU A 151 -13.69 4.67 -6.38
CA GLU A 151 -12.51 3.90 -6.03
C GLU A 151 -11.35 4.41 -6.87
N TYR A 152 -10.58 5.34 -6.32
CA TYR A 152 -9.41 5.90 -6.97
C TYR A 152 -8.09 5.38 -6.43
N PRO A 153 -7.91 5.15 -5.11
CA PRO A 153 -6.59 4.80 -4.63
C PRO A 153 -6.33 3.32 -4.88
N HIS A 154 -7.34 2.46 -4.63
CA HIS A 154 -7.27 1.00 -4.62
C HIS A 154 -5.90 0.55 -4.11
N LEU A 155 -5.68 0.80 -2.81
CA LEU A 155 -4.41 0.50 -2.15
C LEU A 155 -4.14 -0.99 -2.25
N ASP A 156 -3.07 -1.31 -2.96
CA ASP A 156 -2.75 -2.69 -3.30
C ASP A 156 -1.71 -3.28 -2.36
N ALA A 157 -0.79 -2.44 -1.88
CA ALA A 157 0.27 -2.85 -1.00
C ALA A 157 0.85 -1.66 -0.24
N VAL A 158 1.45 -1.95 0.91
CA VAL A 158 2.20 -0.98 1.71
C VAL A 158 3.42 -1.67 2.30
N ALA A 159 4.59 -1.06 2.15
CA ALA A 159 5.83 -1.56 2.73
C ALA A 159 6.49 -0.50 3.61
N LYS A 160 7.03 -0.91 4.76
CA LYS A 160 7.81 -0.04 5.65
C LYS A 160 9.24 0.14 5.11
N TYR A 161 9.74 1.38 5.15
CA TYR A 161 11.11 1.73 4.78
C TYR A 161 11.66 2.78 5.74
N GLY A 162 12.43 2.36 6.75
CA GLY A 162 12.87 3.25 7.84
C GLY A 162 11.66 3.90 8.52
N ASP A 163 11.65 5.23 8.59
CA ASP A 163 10.54 6.05 9.11
C ASP A 163 9.48 6.41 8.06
N SER A 164 9.53 5.75 6.90
CA SER A 164 8.63 6.01 5.76
C SER A 164 7.87 4.77 5.34
N TYR A 165 6.87 4.97 4.49
CA TYR A 165 6.02 3.95 3.91
C TYR A 165 6.02 4.09 2.40
N LEU A 166 6.28 2.99 1.70
CA LEU A 166 5.97 2.88 0.28
C LEU A 166 4.52 2.46 0.11
N ILE A 167 3.77 3.25 -0.64
CA ILE A 167 2.32 3.09 -0.82
C ILE A 167 2.06 2.88 -2.30
N PHE A 168 1.38 1.78 -2.65
CA PHE A 168 1.16 1.37 -4.03
C PHE A 168 -0.31 1.51 -4.40
N PHE A 169 -0.56 2.39 -5.36
CA PHE A 169 -1.89 2.73 -5.84
C PHE A 169 -2.15 2.00 -7.16
N ARG A 170 -3.06 1.03 -7.14
CA ARG A 170 -3.37 0.22 -8.32
C ARG A 170 -3.97 1.08 -9.43
N PHE A 171 -5.01 1.84 -9.11
CA PHE A 171 -5.79 2.58 -10.10
C PHE A 171 -5.20 3.93 -10.48
N LEU A 172 -4.27 4.46 -9.68
CA LEU A 172 -3.49 5.66 -10.03
C LEU A 172 -2.18 5.35 -10.76
N CYS A 173 -1.85 4.07 -10.98
CA CYS A 173 -0.55 3.64 -11.49
C CYS A 173 0.61 4.39 -10.80
N SER A 174 0.56 4.49 -9.46
CA SER A 174 1.48 5.36 -8.72
C SER A 174 2.06 4.66 -7.50
N ILE A 175 3.27 5.10 -7.15
CA ILE A 175 3.98 4.68 -5.93
C ILE A 175 4.41 5.94 -5.20
N PHE A 176 4.06 6.06 -3.93
CA PHE A 176 4.55 7.12 -3.05
C PHE A 176 5.54 6.57 -2.05
N LEU A 177 6.58 7.33 -1.71
CA LEU A 177 7.30 7.20 -0.45
C LEU A 177 6.85 8.34 0.47
N MET A 178 6.20 7.99 1.56
CA MET A 178 5.64 8.94 2.51
C MET A 178 6.30 8.77 3.87
N HIS A 179 6.83 9.85 4.44
CA HIS A 179 7.34 9.84 5.81
C HIS A 179 6.19 9.67 6.81
N GLN A 180 6.44 9.10 7.99
CA GLN A 180 5.45 8.95 9.06
C GLN A 180 4.88 10.27 9.61
N HIS A 181 5.43 11.43 9.22
CA HIS A 181 4.84 12.74 9.52
C HIS A 181 3.81 13.20 8.46
N GLY A 182 3.52 12.36 7.47
CA GLY A 182 2.48 12.59 6.47
C GLY A 182 2.95 13.22 5.16
N ASN A 183 4.23 13.63 5.04
CA ASN A 183 4.76 14.21 3.82
C ASN A 183 5.19 13.15 2.81
N VAL A 184 4.68 13.27 1.58
CA VAL A 184 5.20 12.51 0.42
C VAL A 184 6.56 13.09 0.03
N THR A 185 7.59 12.26 0.10
CA THR A 185 8.99 12.62 -0.16
C THR A 185 9.47 12.20 -1.54
N TRP A 186 8.75 11.27 -2.17
CA TRP A 186 9.00 10.81 -3.52
C TRP A 186 7.72 10.22 -4.12
N HIS A 187 7.47 10.51 -5.39
CA HIS A 187 6.37 9.96 -6.18
C HIS A 187 6.89 9.45 -7.52
N LEU A 188 6.52 8.22 -7.86
CA LEU A 188 6.59 7.69 -9.21
C LEU A 188 5.20 7.45 -9.79
N HIS A 189 4.84 8.17 -10.84
CA HIS A 189 3.73 7.79 -11.72
C HIS A 189 4.24 6.86 -12.82
N CYS A 190 3.78 5.61 -12.80
CA CYS A 190 4.32 4.50 -13.57
C CYS A 190 4.05 4.54 -15.08
N GLN A 191 3.23 5.49 -15.54
CA GLN A 191 2.91 5.72 -16.96
C GLN A 191 3.47 7.04 -17.48
N LYS A 192 3.55 8.06 -16.62
CA LYS A 192 3.91 9.43 -17.01
C LYS A 192 5.34 9.83 -16.60
N GLY A 193 5.90 9.15 -15.59
CA GLY A 193 7.07 9.64 -14.87
C GLY A 193 6.73 10.87 -14.02
N THR A 194 7.44 11.03 -12.91
CA THR A 194 7.32 12.19 -11.99
C THR A 194 8.70 12.48 -11.38
N ASP A 195 8.94 12.24 -10.10
CA ASP A 195 10.22 12.51 -9.42
C ASP A 195 11.35 11.58 -9.86
N SER A 196 11.00 10.48 -10.53
CA SER A 196 11.92 9.58 -11.21
C SER A 196 11.63 9.54 -12.70
N THR A 197 12.70 9.53 -13.49
CA THR A 197 12.63 9.11 -14.88
C THR A 197 12.70 7.58 -14.93
N LEU A 198 11.64 6.97 -15.45
CA LEU A 198 11.70 5.58 -15.90
C LEU A 198 12.53 5.52 -17.19
N SER A 199 13.28 4.43 -17.38
CA SER A 199 14.00 4.21 -18.63
C SER A 199 13.02 4.27 -19.82
N PRO A 200 13.41 4.82 -20.98
CA PRO A 200 12.52 4.91 -22.13
C PRO A 200 11.83 3.58 -22.44
N GLY A 201 10.51 3.63 -22.64
CA GLY A 201 9.69 2.44 -22.88
C GLY A 201 9.34 1.61 -21.63
N THR A 202 9.75 2.05 -20.44
CA THR A 202 9.34 1.42 -19.17
C THR A 202 8.08 2.11 -18.66
N THR A 203 6.93 1.49 -18.88
CA THR A 203 5.64 1.90 -18.32
C THR A 203 4.93 0.70 -17.72
N PHE A 204 4.18 0.91 -16.64
CA PHE A 204 3.40 -0.12 -15.99
C PHE A 204 2.22 0.46 -15.21
N CYS A 205 1.21 -0.34 -14.93
CA CYS A 205 0.04 0.05 -14.15
C CYS A 205 -0.67 -1.18 -13.58
N TYR A 206 -1.54 -0.95 -12.59
CA TYR A 206 -2.23 -2.01 -11.86
C TYR A 206 -1.22 -3.00 -11.26
N GLN A 207 -0.10 -2.48 -10.74
CA GLN A 207 0.96 -3.28 -10.14
C GLN A 207 0.52 -3.93 -8.83
N HIS A 208 1.02 -5.14 -8.59
CA HIS A 208 0.71 -6.00 -7.45
C HIS A 208 1.97 -6.45 -6.71
N ASN A 209 1.81 -6.74 -5.42
CA ASN A 209 2.81 -7.42 -4.55
C ASN A 209 4.24 -6.87 -4.76
N PRO A 210 4.46 -5.59 -4.45
CA PRO A 210 5.77 -4.99 -4.52
C PRO A 210 6.66 -5.51 -3.39
N GLN A 211 7.91 -5.78 -3.70
CA GLN A 211 8.90 -6.25 -2.75
C GLN A 211 10.18 -5.42 -2.86
N ILE A 212 10.58 -4.82 -1.75
CA ILE A 212 11.89 -4.20 -1.61
C ILE A 212 12.92 -5.32 -1.56
N GLN A 213 13.72 -5.50 -2.62
CA GLN A 213 14.75 -6.54 -2.66
C GLN A 213 16.05 -6.07 -2.01
N SER A 214 16.40 -4.82 -2.24
CA SER A 214 17.61 -4.21 -1.71
C SER A 214 17.46 -2.71 -1.66
N HIS A 215 18.19 -2.11 -0.72
CA HIS A 215 18.37 -0.68 -0.65
C HIS A 215 19.78 -0.38 -0.15
N ALA A 216 20.37 0.67 -0.69
CA ALA A 216 21.65 1.19 -0.24
C ALA A 216 21.66 2.70 -0.46
N GLU A 217 21.99 3.46 0.59
CA GLU A 217 21.94 4.93 0.55
C GLU A 217 20.56 5.43 0.06
N GLU A 218 20.55 6.25 -1.01
CA GLU A 218 19.36 6.83 -1.62
C GLU A 218 18.80 5.97 -2.78
N ARG A 219 19.20 4.69 -2.88
CA ARG A 219 18.84 3.77 -3.97
C ARG A 219 18.02 2.59 -3.46
N MET A 220 17.04 2.19 -4.26
CA MET A 220 16.18 1.04 -3.98
C MET A 220 15.98 0.20 -5.23
N THR A 221 15.92 -1.13 -5.03
CA THR A 221 15.47 -2.08 -6.05
C THR A 221 14.12 -2.66 -5.64
N LEU A 222 13.11 -2.48 -6.50
CA LEU A 222 11.76 -2.98 -6.30
C LEU A 222 11.47 -4.11 -7.27
N HIS A 223 10.91 -5.22 -6.78
CA HIS A 223 10.26 -6.23 -7.61
C HIS A 223 8.76 -6.03 -7.53
N LEU A 224 8.05 -6.18 -8.65
CA LEU A 224 6.59 -6.08 -8.68
C LEU A 224 5.98 -6.92 -9.80
N HIS A 225 4.70 -7.26 -9.65
CA HIS A 225 3.90 -7.84 -10.72
C HIS A 225 3.20 -6.73 -11.48
N ASN A 226 3.57 -6.53 -12.75
CA ASN A 226 2.90 -5.60 -13.63
C ASN A 226 1.74 -6.32 -14.32
N ASN A 227 0.51 -6.09 -13.86
CA ASN A 227 -0.66 -6.72 -14.48
C ASN A 227 -1.02 -6.09 -15.83
N GLU A 228 -0.84 -4.77 -16.00
CA GLU A 228 -1.15 -4.00 -17.22
C GLU A 228 -2.55 -4.31 -17.81
N ASN A 229 -3.53 -4.48 -16.92
CA ASN A 229 -4.96 -4.61 -17.25
C ASN A 229 -5.72 -3.39 -16.74
N ALA A 230 -5.25 -2.20 -17.11
CA ALA A 230 -5.80 -0.94 -16.65
C ALA A 230 -6.79 -0.37 -17.69
N GLU A 231 -7.94 0.11 -17.23
CA GLU A 231 -8.94 0.76 -18.11
C GLU A 231 -8.38 1.98 -18.85
N ILE A 232 -7.33 2.58 -18.28
CA ILE A 232 -6.66 3.77 -18.81
C ILE A 232 -5.57 3.46 -19.85
N THR A 233 -5.22 2.18 -20.03
CA THR A 233 -4.25 1.74 -21.04
C THR A 233 -4.98 1.25 -22.28
N SER A 234 -4.53 1.64 -23.46
CA SER A 234 -5.26 1.40 -24.73
C SER A 234 -5.29 -0.06 -25.18
N GLN A 235 -4.48 -0.93 -24.58
CA GLN A 235 -4.40 -2.36 -24.89
C GLN A 235 -4.06 -3.16 -23.63
N THR A 236 -4.78 -4.27 -23.39
CA THR A 236 -4.36 -5.28 -22.41
C THR A 236 -3.09 -5.94 -22.91
N THR A 237 -2.01 -5.83 -22.14
CA THR A 237 -0.74 -6.51 -22.44
C THR A 237 -0.55 -7.71 -21.53
N LYS A 238 0.48 -8.53 -21.79
CA LYS A 238 0.77 -9.68 -20.95
C LYS A 238 1.29 -9.20 -19.59
N THR A 239 0.79 -9.82 -18.51
CA THR A 239 1.35 -9.63 -17.18
C THR A 239 2.83 -10.00 -17.16
N THR A 240 3.66 -9.15 -16.53
CA THR A 240 5.11 -9.35 -16.42
C THR A 240 5.56 -9.25 -14.97
N GLY A 241 6.61 -9.99 -14.61
CA GLY A 241 7.40 -9.67 -13.42
C GLY A 241 8.39 -8.57 -13.79
N MET A 242 8.51 -7.54 -12.96
CA MET A 242 9.38 -6.40 -13.25
C MET A 242 10.30 -6.11 -12.07
N THR A 243 11.56 -5.85 -12.38
CA THR A 243 12.54 -5.30 -11.45
C THR A 243 12.80 -3.84 -11.82
N LEU A 244 12.43 -2.93 -10.95
CA LEU A 244 12.82 -1.53 -11.03
C LEU A 244 14.12 -1.38 -10.28
N GLY A 245 15.20 -1.23 -11.04
CA GLY A 245 16.52 -0.93 -10.49
C GLY A 245 16.64 0.53 -10.04
N PRO A 246 17.76 0.89 -9.41
CA PRO A 246 17.97 2.25 -8.93
C PRO A 246 18.25 3.20 -10.09
N CYS A 247 17.20 3.81 -10.64
CA CYS A 247 17.31 4.85 -11.65
C CYS A 247 17.09 6.22 -11.02
N GLY A 248 18.17 6.99 -10.83
CA GLY A 248 18.20 8.46 -10.73
C GLY A 248 17.45 9.18 -9.59
N ALA A 249 16.46 8.57 -8.94
CA ALA A 249 15.78 9.16 -7.80
C ALA A 249 16.64 9.03 -6.56
N ARG A 250 17.04 10.18 -6.04
CA ARG A 250 17.60 10.29 -4.70
C ARG A 250 16.44 10.22 -3.72
N LEU A 251 16.25 9.09 -3.05
CA LEU A 251 15.42 9.02 -1.85
C LEU A 251 16.08 9.89 -0.78
N ARG A 252 15.72 11.18 -0.70
CA ARG A 252 16.29 12.07 0.30
C ARG A 252 15.85 11.61 1.68
N ARG A 253 16.80 11.08 2.46
CA ARG A 253 16.64 10.91 3.89
C ARG A 253 16.52 12.30 4.51
N VAL A 254 15.33 12.69 4.96
CA VAL A 254 15.18 13.87 5.80
C VAL A 254 15.72 13.48 7.18
N LEU A 255 16.96 13.85 7.48
CA LEU A 255 17.52 13.75 8.82
C LEU A 255 16.92 14.91 9.64
N GLY A 256 16.07 14.56 10.61
CA GLY A 256 15.66 15.44 11.70
C GLY A 256 16.34 15.02 12.99
#